data_AF-A0A9W5ZTX5-F1
#
_entry.id   AF-A0A9W5ZTX5-F1
#
_cell.length_a   1.000
_cell.length_b   1.000
_cell.length_c   1.000
_cell.angle_alpha   90.00
_cell.angle_beta   90.00
_cell.angle_gamma   90.00
#
_symmetry.space_group_name_H-M   'P 1'
#
loop_
_entity.id
_entity.type
_entity.pdbx_description
1 polymer ?
#
loop_
_entity_poly.entity_id
_entity_poly.type
_entity_poly.pdbx_seq_one_letter_code
_entity_poly.pdbx_strand_id
1 'polypeptide(L)'
;MVACHYASLYGPKGWKVNASDPGHCATNLNGLRGSGSPECGALQTVRLASLDKDGPNVGQSAEGDDFEVCQEQILGERGIEVKVRLIY
;
A
#
# COMPACT_ATOMS: atom_id res chain seq x y z
N MET A 1 -12.97 8.00 -1.49
CA MET A 1 -13.00 9.16 -2.43
C MET A 1 -11.90 10.20 -2.21
N VAL A 2 -11.28 10.31 -1.03
CA VAL A 2 -10.20 11.31 -0.80
C VAL A 2 -8.96 11.02 -1.64
N ALA A 3 -8.44 9.78 -1.63
CA ALA A 3 -7.21 9.44 -2.35
C ALA A 3 -7.32 9.71 -3.87
N CYS A 4 -8.45 9.36 -4.51
CA CYS A 4 -8.67 9.61 -5.94
C CYS A 4 -8.66 11.11 -6.29
N HIS A 5 -9.21 11.97 -5.43
CA HIS A 5 -9.19 13.41 -5.64
C HIS A 5 -7.76 13.95 -5.67
N TYR A 6 -6.93 13.54 -4.71
CA TYR A 6 -5.52 13.93 -4.67
C TYR A 6 -4.71 13.28 -5.82
N ALA A 7 -5.00 12.04 -6.18
CA ALA A 7 -4.37 11.38 -7.33
C ALA A 7 -4.63 12.14 -8.64
N SER A 8 -5.85 12.64 -8.86
CA SER A 8 -6.19 13.45 -10.03
C SER A 8 -5.45 14.80 -10.03
N LEU A 9 -5.34 15.46 -8.87
CA LEU A 9 -4.69 16.77 -8.75
C LEU A 9 -3.16 16.72 -8.87
N TYR A 10 -2.54 15.66 -8.35
CA TYR A 10 -1.07 15.58 -8.22
C TYR A 10 -0.42 14.52 -9.12
N GLY A 11 -1.20 13.59 -9.69
CA GLY A 11 -0.73 12.63 -10.69
C GLY A 11 -0.02 13.28 -11.88
N PRO A 12 -0.58 14.33 -12.51
CA PRO A 12 0.10 15.06 -13.59
C PRO A 12 1.41 15.73 -13.17
N LYS A 13 1.65 15.91 -11.87
CA LYS A 13 2.89 16.44 -11.29
C LYS A 13 3.90 15.33 -10.93
N GLY A 14 3.60 14.09 -11.28
CA GLY A 14 4.43 12.92 -11.02
C GLY A 14 4.24 12.28 -9.63
N TRP A 15 3.20 12.67 -8.88
CA TRP A 15 2.96 12.10 -7.55
C TRP A 15 2.13 10.83 -7.65
N LYS A 16 2.43 9.85 -6.80
CA LYS A 16 1.59 8.68 -6.59
C LYS A 16 0.81 8.83 -5.30
N VAL A 17 -0.50 8.68 -5.39
CA VAL A 17 -1.43 8.77 -4.28
C VAL A 17 -2.20 7.47 -4.21
N ASN A 18 -1.93 6.70 -3.16
CA ASN A 18 -2.58 5.42 -2.92
C ASN A 18 -3.09 5.38 -1.47
N ALA A 19 -4.00 4.45 -1.19
CA ALA A 19 -4.49 4.18 0.16
C ALA A 19 -4.29 2.69 0.45
N SER A 20 -3.83 2.38 1.66
CA SER A 20 -3.72 1.01 2.19
C SER A 20 -4.64 0.86 3.39
N ASP A 21 -5.19 -0.34 3.54
CA ASP A 21 -5.78 -0.80 4.79
C ASP A 21 -4.78 -1.77 5.43
N PRO A 22 -4.21 -1.45 6.62
CA PRO A 22 -3.29 -2.35 7.32
C PRO A 22 -4.01 -3.57 7.94
N GLY A 23 -5.34 -3.60 7.94
CA GLY A 23 -6.14 -4.62 8.61
C GLY A 23 -6.18 -4.43 10.13
N HIS A 24 -6.71 -5.43 10.83
CA HIS A 24 -6.86 -5.37 12.29
C HIS A 24 -5.57 -5.81 13.02
N CYS A 25 -4.59 -4.91 13.08
CA CYS A 25 -3.30 -5.15 13.75
C CYS A 25 -3.32 -4.81 15.25
N ALA A 26 -2.69 -5.64 16.07
CA ALA A 26 -2.49 -5.38 17.50
C ALA A 26 -1.48 -4.24 17.70
N THR A 27 -1.96 -3.04 18.00
CA THR A 27 -1.16 -1.81 18.14
C THR A 27 -1.49 -1.09 19.45
N ASN A 28 -0.67 -0.12 19.86
CA ASN A 28 -1.00 0.70 21.03
C ASN A 28 -2.34 1.47 20.86
N LEU A 29 -2.71 1.84 19.62
CA LEU A 29 -3.95 2.54 19.28
C LEU A 29 -5.21 1.77 19.71
N ASN A 30 -5.18 0.44 19.65
CA ASN A 30 -6.32 -0.40 19.98
C ASN A 30 -6.06 -1.29 21.21
N GLY A 31 -5.12 -0.90 22.08
CA GLY A 31 -4.81 -1.62 23.31
C GLY A 31 -4.25 -3.02 23.05
N LEU A 32 -3.44 -3.17 22.00
CA LEU A 32 -2.83 -4.41 21.54
C LEU A 32 -3.86 -5.48 21.15
N ARG A 33 -4.99 -5.06 20.56
CA ARG A 33 -6.05 -5.95 20.08
C ARG A 33 -6.01 -6.07 18.56
N GLY A 34 -6.01 -7.29 18.04
CA GLY A 34 -5.99 -7.54 16.61
C GLY A 34 -5.50 -8.95 16.31
N SER A 35 -5.86 -9.47 15.14
CA SER A 35 -5.36 -10.76 14.66
C SER A 35 -4.03 -10.63 13.92
N GLY A 36 -3.69 -9.45 13.41
CA GLY A 36 -2.45 -9.17 12.70
C GLY A 36 -1.38 -8.52 13.59
N SER A 37 -0.11 -8.63 13.16
CA SER A 37 0.98 -7.86 13.76
C SER A 37 1.14 -6.48 13.08
N PRO A 38 1.72 -5.48 13.76
CA PRO A 38 2.04 -4.19 13.14
C PRO A 38 2.95 -4.32 11.91
N GLU A 39 3.91 -5.24 11.94
CA GLU A 39 4.85 -5.48 10.84
C GLU A 39 4.11 -5.96 9.60
N CYS A 40 3.20 -6.93 9.76
CA CYS A 40 2.35 -7.42 8.68
C CYS A 40 1.46 -6.31 8.10
N GLY A 41 0.84 -5.48 8.97
CA GLY A 41 0.00 -4.37 8.53
C GLY A 41 0.77 -3.26 7.80
N ALA A 42 2.06 -3.10 8.10
CA ALA A 42 2.90 -2.10 7.45
C ALA A 42 3.31 -2.47 6.02
N LEU A 43 3.34 -3.77 5.67
CA LEU A 43 3.89 -4.26 4.40
C LEU A 43 3.28 -3.57 3.18
N GLN A 44 1.94 -3.50 3.09
CA GLN A 44 1.29 -2.91 1.94
C GLN A 44 1.54 -1.39 1.84
N THR A 45 1.57 -0.70 2.96
CA THR A 45 1.92 0.73 3.01
C THR A 45 3.35 0.97 2.50
N VAL A 46 4.31 0.14 2.93
CA VAL A 46 5.70 0.23 2.49
C VAL A 46 5.84 -0.12 1.01
N ARG A 47 5.12 -1.13 0.50
CA ARG A 47 5.08 -1.47 -0.92
C ARG A 47 4.59 -0.29 -1.76
N LEU A 48 3.47 0.33 -1.37
CA LEU A 48 2.90 1.49 -2.07
C LEU A 48 3.83 2.71 -2.03
N ALA A 49 4.55 2.92 -0.93
CA ALA A 49 5.53 4.00 -0.80
C ALA A 49 6.81 3.75 -1.63
N SER A 50 7.08 2.49 -1.99
CA SER A 50 8.28 2.08 -2.74
C SER A 50 8.02 1.87 -4.23
N LEU A 51 6.84 2.25 -4.74
CA LEU A 51 6.52 2.12 -6.16
C LEU A 51 7.47 3.00 -7.00
N ASP A 52 7.94 2.42 -8.10
CA ASP A 52 8.66 3.16 -9.13
C ASP A 52 7.72 4.13 -9.88
N LYS A 53 8.21 4.81 -10.92
CA LYS A 53 7.41 5.76 -11.72
C LYS A 53 6.26 5.10 -12.50
N ASP A 54 6.34 3.82 -12.82
CA ASP A 54 5.39 3.10 -13.68
C ASP A 54 4.37 2.27 -12.88
N GLY A 55 4.59 2.08 -11.57
CA GLY A 55 3.64 1.42 -10.68
C GLY A 55 2.25 2.09 -10.54
N PRO A 56 1.33 1.45 -9.83
CA PRO A 56 -0.06 1.89 -9.78
C PRO A 56 -0.27 3.21 -9.02
N ASN A 57 -1.30 3.94 -9.46
CA ASN A 57 -1.83 5.14 -8.81
C ASN A 57 -3.35 5.01 -8.76
N VAL A 58 -3.99 5.36 -7.63
CA VAL A 58 -5.40 5.04 -7.44
C VAL A 58 -6.29 5.69 -8.50
N GLY A 59 -7.18 4.91 -9.11
CA GLY A 59 -8.10 5.38 -10.14
C GLY A 59 -7.46 5.59 -11.53
N GLN A 60 -6.18 5.27 -11.71
CA GLN A 60 -5.57 5.12 -13.02
C GLN A 60 -5.49 3.62 -13.32
N SER A 61 -6.26 3.17 -14.31
CA SER A 61 -6.05 1.86 -14.92
C SER A 61 -4.74 1.93 -15.69
N ALA A 62 -3.73 1.18 -15.28
CA ALA A 62 -2.70 0.78 -16.24
C ALA A 62 -3.41 -0.08 -17.31
N GLU A 63 -3.08 0.14 -18.57
CA GLU A 63 -3.63 -0.65 -19.67
C GLU A 63 -3.24 -2.12 -19.46
N GLY A 64 -4.16 -2.94 -18.92
CA GLY A 64 -3.94 -4.36 -18.63
C GLY A 64 -3.95 -4.78 -17.15
N ASP A 65 -4.08 -3.86 -16.19
CA ASP A 65 -4.18 -4.23 -14.77
C ASP A 65 -5.64 -4.22 -14.31
N ASP A 66 -6.23 -5.41 -14.24
CA ASP A 66 -7.45 -5.66 -13.50
C ASP A 66 -7.27 -5.07 -12.09
N PHE A 67 -8.27 -4.35 -11.59
CA PHE A 67 -8.26 -3.66 -10.30
C PHE A 67 -8.08 -4.68 -9.16
N GLU A 68 -6.85 -5.15 -8.93
CA GLU A 68 -6.55 -6.12 -7.89
C GLU A 68 -6.46 -5.34 -6.58
N VAL A 69 -7.62 -5.17 -5.95
CA VAL A 69 -7.67 -4.99 -4.50
C VAL A 69 -7.05 -6.27 -3.93
N CYS A 70 -5.75 -6.23 -3.62
CA CYS A 70 -5.07 -7.28 -2.85
C CYS A 70 -5.69 -7.32 -1.45
N GLN A 71 -6.86 -7.95 -1.33
CA GLN A 71 -7.45 -8.34 -0.06
C GLN A 71 -7.07 -9.77 0.32
N GLU A 72 -6.48 -10.56 -0.59
CA GLU A 72 -6.12 -11.94 -0.28
C GLU A 72 -4.68 -12.07 0.27
N GLN A 73 -4.64 -12.54 1.52
CA GLN A 73 -3.64 -13.47 2.05
C GLN A 73 -2.33 -12.92 2.62
N ILE A 74 -2.42 -12.32 3.83
CA ILE A 74 -1.29 -12.24 4.80
C ILE A 74 -1.27 -13.47 5.74
N LEU A 75 -1.97 -14.56 5.38
CA LEU A 75 -1.92 -15.85 6.07
C LEU A 75 -1.21 -16.87 5.17
N GLY A 76 0.11 -16.82 5.12
CA GLY A 76 0.88 -17.75 4.31
C GLY A 76 2.36 -17.40 4.28
N GLU A 77 3.08 -17.89 5.28
CA GLU A 77 4.53 -18.00 5.40
C GLU A 77 5.34 -17.79 4.11
N ARG A 78 6.17 -16.74 4.10
CA ARG A 78 7.58 -16.72 3.64
C ARG A 78 8.10 -15.31 3.86
N GLY A 79 9.18 -15.15 4.63
CA GLY A 79 9.75 -13.84 4.94
C GLY A 79 10.12 -13.08 3.67
N ILE A 80 9.52 -11.90 3.49
CA ILE A 80 9.83 -10.98 2.41
C ILE A 80 10.84 -9.96 2.94
N GLU A 81 12.06 -9.96 2.41
CA GLU A 81 13.07 -8.93 2.69
C GLU A 81 12.71 -7.66 1.88
N VAL A 82 12.23 -6.62 2.55
CA VAL A 82 11.95 -5.33 1.90
C VAL A 82 13.23 -4.49 1.87
N LYS A 83 13.89 -4.46 0.70
CA LYS A 83 15.11 -3.69 0.48
C LYS A 83 14.77 -2.32 -0.11
N VAL A 84 14.62 -1.31 0.74
CA VAL A 84 14.36 0.08 0.30
C VAL A 84 15.68 0.70 -0.17
N ARG A 85 15.77 1.04 -1.46
CA ARG A 85 16.86 1.86 -2.01
C ARG A 85 16.36 3.29 -2.18
N LEU A 86 16.77 4.18 -1.28
CA LEU A 86 16.59 5.62 -1.46
C LEU A 86 17.52 6.08 -2.59
N ILE A 87 16.94 6.47 -3.72
CA ILE A 87 17.66 7.17 -4.79
C ILE A 87 17.31 8.65 -4.60
N TYR A 88 18.31 9.43 -4.17
CA TYR A 88 18.23 10.90 -4.11
C TYR A 88 18.47 11.49 -5.49
#